data_AF-A0A7J0FWP5-F1
#
_entry.id   AF-A0A7J0FWP5-F1
#
_cell.length_a   1.000
_cell.length_b   1.000
_cell.length_c   1.000
_cell.angle_alpha   90.00
_cell.angle_beta   90.00
_cell.angle_gamma   90.00
#
_symmetry.space_group_name_H-M   'P 1'
#
loop_
_entity.id
_entity.type
_entity.pdbx_description
1 polymer ?
#
loop_
_entity_poly.entity_id
_entity_poly.type
_entity_poly.pdbx_seq_one_letter_code
_entity_poly.pdbx_strand_id
1 'polypeptide(L)'
;MQWQRESINSLIEDAILDAEERGTKVLSLGLMNQGEELNKNGELYTRRHPQLKVRVVDGSSLAVAVVLNTIPKGTTQVLLRGSLSKIAYSIALALCKRGIQVSTFYEDEYDKLKLTFGTHDARNLVLAKTCAPKTWLVGDGFNEGEQMKASKGTLFIPFSQFPPRKMRNDCFYYNTPAMVAPTYLQNVDSCEQFVVRAAWTRRSRGEAAKRPNRKSWKQRTDMYMRPFLLNVFFSKRFIHAKVMHRGTSKVISVATTNAKDLRNALPSLTDDNACRVVGKLIAERSKEADVFAMSYEPNKNERIEGRLGIVIDTIKESGIIFV
;
A
#
# COMPACT_ATOMS: atom_id res chain seq x y z
N MET A 1 2.18 -20.37 10.65
CA MET A 1 1.96 -18.94 10.97
C MET A 1 2.87 -18.40 12.09
N GLN A 2 3.32 -19.20 13.07
CA GLN A 2 4.20 -18.72 14.15
C GLN A 2 5.59 -18.23 13.68
N TRP A 3 6.24 -18.95 12.76
CA TRP A 3 7.54 -18.55 12.19
C TRP A 3 7.50 -17.19 11.45
N GLN A 4 6.36 -16.85 10.83
CA GLN A 4 6.17 -15.57 10.17
C GLN A 4 6.08 -14.44 11.18
N ARG A 5 5.36 -14.66 12.30
CA ARG A 5 5.28 -13.69 13.41
C ARG A 5 6.66 -13.40 13.99
N GLU A 6 7.46 -14.44 14.23
CA GLU A 6 8.83 -14.30 14.76
C GLU A 6 9.72 -13.52 13.79
N SER A 7 9.65 -13.84 12.49
CA SER A 7 10.41 -13.13 11.45
C SER A 7 10.05 -11.64 11.38
N ILE A 8 8.75 -11.29 11.45
CA ILE A 8 8.29 -9.90 11.47
C ILE A 8 8.78 -9.19 12.73
N ASN A 9 8.64 -9.85 13.90
CA ASN A 9 9.06 -9.26 15.16
C ASN A 9 10.57 -9.00 15.20
N SER A 10 11.39 -9.88 14.63
CA SER A 10 12.83 -9.65 14.47
C SER A 10 13.12 -8.40 13.65
N LEU A 11 12.42 -8.19 12.52
CA LEU A 11 12.63 -7.01 11.68
C LEU A 11 12.25 -5.69 12.37
N ILE A 12 11.18 -5.72 13.17
CA ILE A 12 10.74 -4.57 13.98
C ILE A 12 11.75 -4.31 15.09
N GLU A 13 12.20 -5.36 15.78
CA GLU A 13 13.21 -5.29 16.83
C GLU A 13 14.54 -4.71 16.32
N ASP A 14 15.03 -5.19 15.18
CA ASP A 14 16.22 -4.64 14.52
C ASP A 14 16.05 -3.15 14.18
N ALA A 15 14.83 -2.72 13.83
CA ALA A 15 14.52 -1.31 13.58
C ALA A 15 14.66 -0.46 14.84
N ILE A 16 14.15 -0.99 15.95
CA ILE A 16 14.16 -0.32 17.24
C ILE A 16 15.60 -0.17 17.74
N LEU A 17 16.41 -1.20 17.58
CA LEU A 17 17.83 -1.17 17.95
C LEU A 17 18.66 -0.24 17.06
N ASP A 18 18.44 -0.23 15.74
CA ASP A 18 19.09 0.75 14.85
C ASP A 18 18.66 2.20 15.19
N ALA A 19 17.40 2.40 15.59
CA ALA A 19 16.92 3.71 16.03
C ALA A 19 17.58 4.16 17.35
N GLU A 20 17.76 3.24 18.31
CA GLU A 20 18.50 3.46 19.56
C GLU A 20 19.96 3.86 19.27
N GLU A 21 20.66 3.10 18.42
CA GLU A 21 22.05 3.38 18.04
C GLU A 21 22.21 4.77 17.42
N ARG A 22 21.20 5.21 16.65
CA ARG A 22 21.14 6.55 16.05
C ARG A 22 20.72 7.65 17.02
N GLY A 23 20.48 7.34 18.29
CA GLY A 23 20.07 8.31 19.31
C GLY A 23 18.62 8.80 19.19
N THR A 24 17.73 8.00 18.60
CA THR A 24 16.32 8.33 18.45
C THR A 24 15.62 8.38 19.82
N LYS A 25 14.85 9.45 20.09
CA LYS A 25 14.17 9.62 21.39
C LYS A 25 12.84 8.87 21.49
N VAL A 26 12.11 8.79 20.37
CA VAL A 26 10.78 8.18 20.28
C VAL A 26 10.65 7.49 18.93
N LEU A 27 10.19 6.25 18.92
CA LEU A 27 9.88 5.50 17.72
C LEU A 27 8.44 5.02 17.79
N SER A 28 7.66 5.31 16.74
CA SER A 28 6.28 4.86 16.64
C SER A 28 6.15 3.61 15.76
N LEU A 29 5.42 2.62 16.26
CA LEU A 29 5.02 1.43 15.51
C LEU A 29 3.79 1.77 14.65
N GLY A 30 4.02 2.05 13.37
CA GLY A 30 2.95 2.39 12.43
C GLY A 30 2.18 1.17 11.90
N LEU A 31 0.90 1.38 11.60
CA LEU A 31 0.02 0.44 10.88
C LEU A 31 0.05 -0.99 11.46
N MET A 32 0.49 -1.98 10.68
CA MET A 32 0.47 -3.38 11.08
C MET A 32 1.62 -3.75 12.04
N ASN A 33 2.60 -2.87 12.25
CA ASN A 33 3.73 -3.13 13.15
C ASN A 33 3.38 -3.00 14.63
N GLN A 34 2.19 -2.48 14.97
CA GLN A 34 1.69 -2.30 16.34
C GLN A 34 0.64 -3.34 16.73
N GLY A 35 0.45 -4.43 15.97
CA GLY A 35 -0.60 -5.41 16.26
C GLY A 35 -0.50 -5.98 17.69
N GLU A 36 -1.61 -5.97 18.43
CA GLU A 36 -1.67 -6.52 19.78
C GLU A 36 -1.27 -8.00 19.79
N GLU A 37 -1.83 -8.78 18.86
CA GLU A 37 -1.46 -10.18 18.73
C GLU A 37 0.00 -10.34 18.28
N LEU A 38 0.53 -9.43 17.45
CA LEU A 38 1.89 -9.49 16.91
C LEU A 38 2.95 -9.30 18.00
N ASN A 39 2.87 -8.21 18.76
CA ASN A 39 3.89 -7.79 19.71
C ASN A 39 3.34 -7.05 20.93
N LYS A 40 2.05 -7.20 21.23
CA LYS A 40 1.37 -6.52 22.34
C LYS A 40 1.53 -5.00 22.27
N ASN A 41 1.32 -4.44 21.09
CA ASN A 41 1.49 -3.01 20.81
C ASN A 41 2.88 -2.46 21.21
N GLY A 42 3.92 -3.27 21.02
CA GLY A 42 5.31 -2.92 21.33
C GLY A 42 5.81 -3.31 22.72
N GLU A 43 4.94 -3.77 23.63
CA GLU A 43 5.33 -4.22 24.98
C GLU A 43 6.39 -5.33 24.91
N LEU A 44 6.32 -6.20 23.89
CA LEU A 44 7.30 -7.25 23.65
C LEU A 44 8.74 -6.73 23.68
N TYR A 45 9.00 -5.58 23.03
CA TYR A 45 10.36 -5.04 22.88
C TYR A 45 10.85 -4.37 24.15
N THR A 46 9.95 -3.69 24.89
CA THR A 46 10.27 -3.11 26.20
C THR A 46 10.65 -4.18 27.21
N ARG A 47 10.00 -5.36 27.15
CA ARG A 47 10.36 -6.50 28.01
C ARG A 47 11.68 -7.15 27.62
N ARG A 48 11.98 -7.24 26.31
CA ARG A 48 13.24 -7.82 25.81
C ARG A 48 14.45 -6.92 26.05
N HIS A 49 14.26 -5.60 26.00
CA HIS A 49 15.30 -4.59 26.16
C HIS A 49 14.92 -3.60 27.26
N PRO A 50 14.98 -3.99 28.54
CA PRO A 50 14.58 -3.12 29.66
C PRO A 50 15.44 -1.84 29.77
N GLN A 51 16.65 -1.85 29.22
CA GLN A 51 17.60 -0.74 29.19
C GLN A 51 17.47 0.17 27.95
N LEU A 52 16.49 -0.08 27.08
CA LEU A 52 16.26 0.69 25.85
C LEU A 52 15.90 2.16 26.18
N LYS A 53 16.60 3.13 25.59
CA LYS A 53 16.37 4.56 25.85
C LYS A 53 15.34 5.16 24.89
N VAL A 54 15.24 4.64 23.66
CA VAL A 54 14.22 5.01 22.69
C VAL A 54 12.86 4.58 23.22
N ARG A 55 11.93 5.53 23.27
CA ARG A 55 10.56 5.25 23.70
C ARG A 55 9.77 4.69 22.54
N VAL A 56 9.46 3.40 22.61
CA VAL A 56 8.60 2.72 21.63
C VAL A 56 7.14 3.02 21.96
N VAL A 57 6.40 3.56 20.99
CA VAL A 57 4.98 3.92 21.13
C VAL A 57 4.15 3.37 19.97
N ASP A 58 2.87 3.11 20.18
CA ASP A 58 1.95 2.62 19.13
C ASP A 58 1.14 3.76 18.48
N GLY A 59 1.03 4.92 19.14
CA GLY A 59 0.25 6.06 18.66
C GLY A 59 -1.26 5.97 18.97
N SER A 60 -1.70 4.97 19.74
CA SER A 60 -3.11 4.75 20.05
C SER A 60 -3.79 5.96 20.70
N SER A 61 -3.12 6.62 21.67
CA SER A 61 -3.70 7.78 22.37
C SER A 61 -3.98 8.96 21.44
N LEU A 62 -3.09 9.19 20.46
CA LEU A 62 -3.28 10.25 19.47
C LEU A 62 -4.43 9.89 18.52
N ALA A 63 -4.52 8.64 18.06
CA ALA A 63 -5.63 8.17 17.24
C ALA A 63 -6.98 8.35 17.96
N VAL A 64 -7.05 8.00 19.25
CA VAL A 64 -8.23 8.21 20.10
C VAL A 64 -8.60 9.70 20.14
N ALA A 65 -7.64 10.60 20.37
CA ALA A 65 -7.89 12.04 20.41
C ALA A 65 -8.45 12.58 19.09
N VAL A 66 -7.92 12.14 17.96
CA VAL A 66 -8.38 12.56 16.62
C VAL A 66 -9.81 12.06 16.37
N VAL A 67 -10.13 10.81 16.71
CA VAL A 67 -11.50 10.29 16.59
C VAL A 67 -12.47 11.08 17.46
N LEU A 68 -12.12 11.31 18.73
CA LEU A 68 -12.95 12.08 19.66
C LEU A 68 -13.21 13.52 19.18
N ASN A 69 -12.24 14.15 18.52
CA ASN A 69 -12.38 15.49 17.94
C ASN A 69 -13.19 15.52 16.64
N THR A 70 -13.36 14.38 15.98
CA THR A 70 -14.14 14.25 14.74
C THR A 70 -15.65 14.11 15.02
N ILE A 71 -16.02 13.71 16.23
CA ILE A 71 -17.42 13.57 16.63
C ILE A 71 -18.10 14.96 16.62
N PRO A 72 -19.26 15.12 15.96
CA PRO A 72 -19.97 16.40 15.93
C PRO A 72 -20.24 16.98 17.32
N LYS A 73 -20.13 18.30 17.45
CA LYS A 73 -20.47 18.99 18.69
C LYS A 73 -21.97 18.79 18.98
N GLY A 74 -22.30 18.50 20.24
CA GLY A 74 -23.67 18.23 20.68
C GLY A 74 -24.11 16.77 20.57
N THR A 75 -23.25 15.85 20.11
CA THR A 75 -23.55 14.42 20.14
C THR A 75 -23.67 13.92 21.58
N THR A 76 -24.85 13.42 21.96
CA THR A 76 -25.14 12.87 23.29
C THR A 76 -25.09 11.35 23.35
N GLN A 77 -25.22 10.68 22.21
CA GLN A 77 -25.21 9.22 22.08
C GLN A 77 -24.44 8.76 20.85
N VAL A 78 -23.66 7.69 21.01
CA VAL A 78 -22.95 7.01 19.94
C VAL A 78 -23.18 5.51 19.99
N LEU A 79 -23.07 4.83 18.85
CA LEU A 79 -23.04 3.39 18.78
C LEU A 79 -21.64 2.90 18.40
N LEU A 80 -21.08 1.98 19.17
CA LEU A 80 -19.80 1.36 18.90
C LEU A 80 -19.99 0.03 18.15
N ARG A 81 -19.30 -0.11 17.02
CA ARG A 81 -19.27 -1.34 16.21
C ARG A 81 -17.86 -1.72 15.79
N GLY A 82 -17.68 -3.00 15.44
CA GLY A 82 -16.41 -3.60 15.10
C GLY A 82 -15.73 -4.23 16.32
N SER A 83 -14.49 -4.67 16.14
CA SER A 83 -13.72 -5.35 17.18
C SER A 83 -13.33 -4.42 18.33
N LEU A 84 -13.39 -4.95 19.56
CA LEU A 84 -12.97 -4.23 20.77
C LEU A 84 -11.44 -4.18 20.87
N SER A 85 -10.81 -3.33 20.06
CA SER A 85 -9.39 -3.01 20.14
C SER A 85 -9.07 -2.09 21.32
N LYS A 86 -7.79 -1.97 21.70
CA LYS A 86 -7.29 -0.97 22.66
C LYS A 86 -7.82 0.45 22.38
N ILE A 87 -7.93 0.83 21.10
CA ILE A 87 -8.47 2.13 20.67
C ILE A 87 -9.97 2.20 20.95
N ALA A 88 -10.73 1.14 20.65
CA ALA A 88 -12.17 1.07 20.92
C ALA A 88 -12.48 1.23 22.42
N TYR A 89 -11.78 0.51 23.30
CA TYR A 89 -11.91 0.66 24.75
C TYR A 89 -11.62 2.10 25.20
N SER A 90 -10.54 2.69 24.69
CA SER A 90 -10.11 4.04 25.06
C SER A 90 -11.11 5.11 24.61
N ILE A 91 -11.67 4.98 23.40
CA ILE A 91 -12.71 5.89 22.90
C ILE A 91 -13.97 5.77 23.75
N ALA A 92 -14.45 4.55 23.97
CA ALA A 92 -15.66 4.31 24.75
C ALA A 92 -15.54 4.83 26.19
N LEU A 93 -14.41 4.56 26.86
CA LEU A 93 -14.13 5.10 28.20
C LEU A 93 -14.12 6.63 28.21
N ALA A 94 -13.44 7.25 27.24
CA ALA A 94 -13.35 8.70 27.16
C ALA A 94 -14.71 9.37 26.91
N LEU A 95 -15.57 8.75 26.10
CA LEU A 95 -16.92 9.24 25.84
C LEU A 95 -17.82 9.07 27.06
N CYS A 96 -17.78 7.91 27.73
CA CYS A 96 -18.53 7.71 28.96
C CYS A 96 -18.14 8.73 30.04
N LYS A 97 -16.84 9.04 30.20
CA LYS A 97 -16.36 10.09 31.12
C LYS A 97 -16.82 11.50 30.75
N ARG A 98 -17.11 11.75 29.47
CA ARG A 98 -17.68 13.02 28.97
C ARG A 98 -19.21 13.09 29.11
N GLY A 99 -19.86 12.08 29.71
CA GLY A 99 -21.32 12.04 29.81
C GLY A 99 -22.02 11.62 28.52
N ILE A 100 -21.29 11.13 27.52
CA ILE A 100 -21.86 10.67 26.25
C ILE A 100 -22.23 9.21 26.40
N GLN A 101 -23.46 8.88 26.02
CA GLN A 101 -23.96 7.52 26.04
C GLN A 101 -23.27 6.69 24.94
N VAL A 102 -22.58 5.62 25.34
CA VAL A 102 -21.95 4.68 24.41
C VAL A 102 -22.79 3.41 24.37
N SER A 103 -23.30 3.08 23.19
CA SER A 103 -24.08 1.87 23.00
C SER A 103 -23.30 0.76 22.31
N THR A 104 -23.63 -0.49 22.62
CA THR A 104 -23.21 -1.71 21.87
C THR A 104 -24.42 -2.58 21.58
N PHE A 105 -24.37 -3.46 20.56
CA PHE A 105 -25.48 -4.39 20.27
C PHE A 105 -25.35 -5.71 20.97
N TYR A 106 -24.12 -6.18 21.15
CA TYR A 106 -23.86 -7.52 21.65
C TYR A 106 -23.58 -7.47 23.15
N GLU A 107 -24.20 -8.39 23.88
CA GLU A 107 -24.11 -8.47 25.33
C GLU A 107 -22.68 -8.79 25.78
N ASP A 108 -21.96 -9.63 25.03
CA ASP A 108 -20.57 -9.96 25.32
C ASP A 108 -19.64 -8.75 25.19
N GLU A 109 -19.86 -7.88 24.20
CA GLU A 109 -19.11 -6.63 24.04
C GLU A 109 -19.43 -5.64 25.18
N TYR A 110 -20.70 -5.54 25.56
CA TYR A 110 -21.14 -4.72 26.68
C TYR A 110 -20.47 -5.16 27.99
N ASP A 111 -20.48 -6.46 28.28
CA ASP A 111 -19.91 -7.01 29.51
C ASP A 111 -18.40 -6.81 29.56
N LYS A 112 -17.69 -7.01 28.44
CA LYS A 112 -16.23 -6.74 28.34
C LYS A 112 -15.89 -5.28 28.62
N LEU A 113 -16.64 -4.34 28.05
CA LEU A 113 -16.45 -2.90 28.29
C LEU A 113 -16.76 -2.53 29.74
N LYS A 114 -17.87 -3.03 30.28
CA LYS A 114 -18.31 -2.77 31.65
C LYS A 114 -17.30 -3.29 32.68
N LEU A 115 -16.75 -4.50 32.46
CA LEU A 115 -15.72 -5.10 33.29
C LEU A 115 -14.46 -4.22 33.32
N THR A 116 -14.11 -3.61 32.18
CA THR A 116 -12.90 -2.79 32.03
C THR A 116 -13.04 -1.40 32.67
N PHE A 117 -14.22 -0.78 32.59
CA PHE A 117 -14.42 0.61 33.03
C PHE A 117 -14.63 0.77 34.54
N GLY A 118 -15.06 -0.29 35.22
CA GLY A 118 -15.51 -0.19 36.61
C GLY A 118 -16.87 0.52 36.74
N THR A 119 -17.42 0.54 37.96
CA THR A 119 -18.83 0.91 38.19
C THR A 119 -19.16 2.38 37.94
N HIS A 120 -18.21 3.29 38.18
CA HIS A 120 -18.44 4.73 38.01
C HIS A 120 -18.42 5.14 36.52
N ASP A 121 -17.45 4.64 35.76
CA ASP A 121 -17.25 5.06 34.38
C ASP A 121 -18.12 4.28 33.39
N ALA A 122 -18.72 3.15 33.80
CA ALA A 122 -19.67 2.39 33.00
C ALA A 122 -21.11 2.94 33.00
N ARG A 123 -21.41 4.02 33.75
CA ARG A 123 -22.78 4.56 33.88
C ARG A 123 -23.43 4.97 32.55
N ASN A 124 -22.61 5.41 31.60
CA ASN A 124 -23.06 5.85 30.28
C ASN A 124 -22.92 4.75 29.20
N LEU A 125 -22.53 3.53 29.59
CA LEU A 125 -22.50 2.39 28.68
C LEU A 125 -23.88 1.72 28.67
N VAL A 126 -24.44 1.46 27.48
CA VAL A 126 -25.80 0.91 27.35
C VAL A 126 -25.87 -0.18 26.30
N LEU A 127 -26.60 -1.26 26.58
CA LEU A 127 -26.93 -2.26 25.57
C LEU A 127 -28.07 -1.74 24.68
N ALA A 128 -27.78 -1.50 23.40
CA ALA A 128 -28.76 -1.01 22.44
C ALA A 128 -29.69 -2.14 21.99
N LYS A 129 -31.00 -1.94 22.19
CA LYS A 129 -32.04 -2.78 21.60
C LYS A 129 -32.42 -2.33 20.18
N THR A 130 -32.11 -1.09 19.83
CA THR A 130 -32.44 -0.46 18.55
C THR A 130 -31.29 0.38 18.02
N CYS A 131 -31.30 0.64 16.71
CA CYS A 131 -30.30 1.47 16.00
C CYS A 131 -30.58 2.97 16.12
N ALA A 132 -30.88 3.46 17.33
CA ALA A 132 -31.31 4.84 17.56
C ALA A 132 -30.21 5.91 17.36
N PRO A 133 -28.94 5.69 17.75
CA PRO A 133 -27.89 6.69 17.54
C PRO A 133 -27.63 6.96 16.06
N LYS A 134 -27.52 8.25 15.69
CA LYS A 134 -27.12 8.70 14.35
C LYS A 134 -25.61 8.75 14.15
N THR A 135 -24.82 8.66 15.22
CA THR A 135 -23.35 8.65 15.14
C THR A 135 -22.82 7.27 15.52
N TRP A 136 -22.16 6.61 14.58
CA TRP A 136 -21.62 5.27 14.74
C TRP A 136 -20.10 5.34 14.64
N LEU A 137 -19.44 4.84 15.68
CA LEU A 137 -17.99 4.65 15.72
C LEU A 137 -17.70 3.24 15.25
N VAL A 138 -16.97 3.10 14.15
CA VAL A 138 -16.82 1.81 13.45
C VAL A 138 -15.36 1.39 13.35
N GLY A 139 -15.08 0.16 13.79
CA GLY A 139 -13.76 -0.46 13.73
C GLY A 139 -13.68 -1.63 12.77
N ASP A 140 -12.60 -2.39 12.86
CA ASP A 140 -12.39 -3.60 12.07
C ASP A 140 -13.50 -4.63 12.32
N GLY A 141 -13.92 -5.36 11.29
CA GLY A 141 -15.02 -6.32 11.40
C GLY A 141 -16.43 -5.73 11.24
N PHE A 142 -16.56 -4.40 11.14
CA PHE A 142 -17.80 -3.74 10.76
C PHE A 142 -18.22 -4.14 9.34
N ASN A 143 -19.35 -4.84 9.22
CA ASN A 143 -19.76 -5.51 7.99
C ASN A 143 -21.03 -4.93 7.35
N GLU A 144 -21.35 -5.41 6.15
CA GLU A 144 -22.52 -4.98 5.38
C GLU A 144 -23.83 -5.19 6.14
N GLY A 145 -24.02 -6.35 6.77
CA GLY A 145 -25.24 -6.65 7.52
C GLY A 145 -25.49 -5.67 8.67
N GLU A 146 -24.44 -5.18 9.32
CA GLU A 146 -24.53 -4.14 10.33
C GLU A 146 -24.84 -2.76 9.75
N GLN A 147 -24.23 -2.41 8.61
CA GLN A 147 -24.52 -1.17 7.89
C GLN A 147 -26.00 -1.08 7.46
N MET A 148 -26.60 -2.20 7.07
CA MET A 148 -28.00 -2.25 6.65
C MET A 148 -28.99 -1.97 7.80
N LYS A 149 -28.57 -2.17 9.06
CA LYS A 149 -29.39 -1.85 10.24
C LYS A 149 -29.40 -0.35 10.57
N ALA A 150 -28.45 0.42 10.05
CA ALA A 150 -28.38 1.85 10.30
C ALA A 150 -29.56 2.59 9.67
N SER A 151 -30.07 3.60 10.39
CA SER A 151 -31.11 4.48 9.86
C SER A 151 -30.55 5.49 8.85
N LYS A 152 -31.39 5.98 7.92
CA LYS A 152 -31.00 6.98 6.93
C LYS A 152 -30.34 8.20 7.56
N GLY A 153 -29.24 8.69 7.00
CA GLY A 153 -28.47 9.82 7.48
C GLY A 153 -27.54 9.49 8.66
N THR A 154 -27.31 8.21 8.95
CA THR A 154 -26.31 7.80 9.94
C THR A 154 -24.91 8.20 9.51
N LEU A 155 -24.10 8.61 10.49
CA LEU A 155 -22.73 9.06 10.37
C LEU A 155 -21.78 7.96 10.84
N PHE A 156 -21.03 7.38 9.92
CA PHE A 156 -19.99 6.40 10.23
C PHE A 156 -18.63 7.08 10.36
N ILE A 157 -18.10 7.13 11.59
CA ILE A 157 -16.77 7.64 11.91
C ILE A 157 -15.86 6.44 12.20
N PRO A 158 -14.93 6.11 11.29
CA PRO A 158 -14.02 5.01 11.52
C PRO A 158 -12.97 5.31 12.59
N PHE A 159 -12.59 4.28 13.36
CA PHE A 159 -11.42 4.32 14.24
C PHE A 159 -10.39 3.22 13.90
N SER A 160 -10.64 2.46 12.82
CA SER A 160 -9.73 1.47 12.24
C SER A 160 -8.68 2.11 11.32
N GLN A 161 -7.60 1.39 11.08
CA GLN A 161 -6.51 1.84 10.20
C GLN A 161 -6.97 2.05 8.75
N PHE A 162 -7.97 1.28 8.30
CA PHE A 162 -8.57 1.40 6.98
C PHE A 162 -10.03 1.84 7.08
N PRO A 163 -10.50 2.69 6.16
CA PRO A 163 -11.89 3.11 6.14
C PRO A 163 -12.81 1.92 5.77
N PRO A 164 -14.04 1.89 6.30
CA PRO A 164 -15.01 0.87 5.98
C PRO A 164 -15.45 0.99 4.52
N ARG A 165 -15.84 -0.14 3.92
CA ARG A 165 -16.48 -0.14 2.60
C ARG A 165 -17.83 0.55 2.69
N LYS A 166 -18.08 1.47 1.75
CA LYS A 166 -19.36 2.19 1.64
C LYS A 166 -20.37 1.28 0.96
N MET A 167 -21.41 0.87 1.69
CA MET A 167 -22.46 -0.02 1.17
C MET A 167 -23.78 0.70 0.89
N ARG A 168 -23.97 1.90 1.45
CA ARG A 168 -25.19 2.68 1.33
C ARG A 168 -24.91 4.09 0.83
N ASN A 169 -25.83 4.63 0.05
CA ASN A 169 -25.74 6.01 -0.47
C ASN A 169 -26.53 7.02 0.40
N ASP A 170 -27.33 6.53 1.34
CA ASP A 170 -28.20 7.34 2.20
C ASP A 170 -27.61 7.57 3.61
N CYS A 171 -26.32 7.24 3.80
CA CYS A 171 -25.55 7.46 5.03
C CYS A 171 -24.24 8.21 4.72
N PHE A 172 -23.64 8.81 5.75
CA PHE A 172 -22.39 9.56 5.64
C PHE A 172 -21.22 8.71 6.11
N TYR A 173 -20.22 8.54 5.26
CA TYR A 173 -19.02 7.75 5.55
C TYR A 173 -17.81 8.67 5.61
N TYR A 174 -17.26 8.87 6.80
CA TYR A 174 -15.98 9.55 6.94
C TYR A 174 -14.82 8.66 6.51
N ASN A 175 -13.72 9.30 6.13
CA ASN A 175 -12.42 8.64 6.04
C ASN A 175 -11.87 8.40 7.45
N THR A 176 -10.92 7.47 7.58
CA THR A 176 -10.16 7.30 8.83
C THR A 176 -9.61 8.66 9.28
N PRO A 177 -10.01 9.15 10.47
CA PRO A 177 -9.59 10.45 10.96
C PRO A 177 -8.06 10.56 10.99
N ALA A 178 -7.56 11.63 10.40
CA ALA A 178 -6.13 11.89 10.23
C ALA A 178 -5.79 13.34 10.56
N MET A 179 -4.51 13.62 10.78
CA MET A 179 -4.00 14.97 10.99
C MET A 179 -3.28 15.47 9.74
N VAL A 180 -3.40 16.76 9.48
CA VAL A 180 -2.62 17.43 8.44
C VAL A 180 -1.18 17.58 8.94
N ALA A 181 -0.22 17.04 8.19
CA ALA A 181 1.19 17.22 8.50
C ALA A 181 1.58 18.70 8.27
N PRO A 182 2.32 19.33 9.20
CA PRO A 182 2.86 20.66 8.98
C PRO A 182 3.72 20.74 7.71
N THR A 183 3.61 21.85 6.98
CA THR A 183 4.25 22.03 5.66
C THR A 183 5.79 22.02 5.70
N TYR A 184 6.39 22.25 6.87
CA TYR A 184 7.84 22.18 7.05
C TYR A 184 8.38 20.75 7.21
N LEU A 185 7.52 19.75 7.42
CA LEU A 185 7.96 18.36 7.51
C LEU A 185 8.25 17.82 6.11
N GLN A 186 9.49 17.38 5.91
CA GLN A 186 9.95 16.74 4.68
C GLN A 186 9.93 15.21 4.82
N ASN A 187 9.88 14.48 3.69
CA ASN A 187 9.86 13.01 3.64
C ASN A 187 8.64 12.38 4.34
N VAL A 188 7.52 13.11 4.41
CA VAL A 188 6.21 12.55 4.76
C VAL A 188 5.54 12.02 3.48
N ASP A 189 6.28 11.23 2.71
CA ASP A 189 5.79 10.69 1.44
C ASP A 189 4.85 9.51 1.74
N SER A 190 3.58 9.86 1.84
CA SER A 190 2.35 9.06 1.73
C SER A 190 2.51 7.54 1.88
N CYS A 191 2.16 7.04 3.08
CA CYS A 191 1.57 5.70 3.25
C CYS A 191 0.22 5.54 2.52
N GLU A 192 -0.27 6.57 1.83
CA GLU A 192 -1.65 6.71 1.36
C GLU A 192 -1.95 6.17 -0.04
N GLN A 193 -1.02 5.47 -0.69
CA GLN A 193 -1.35 4.78 -1.94
C GLN A 193 -1.21 3.29 -1.79
N PHE A 194 -2.18 2.72 -1.04
CA PHE A 194 -2.43 1.30 -0.86
C PHE A 194 -1.18 0.52 -0.44
N VAL A 195 -1.11 0.14 0.84
CA VAL A 195 -0.30 -0.86 1.57
C VAL A 195 0.60 -1.86 0.78
N VAL A 196 0.40 -2.06 -0.52
CA VAL A 196 1.27 -2.80 -1.43
C VAL A 196 2.48 -1.99 -1.96
N ARG A 197 2.46 -0.64 -2.00
CA ARG A 197 3.58 0.13 -2.63
C ARG A 197 4.63 0.76 -1.70
N ALA A 198 4.37 0.95 -0.40
CA ALA A 198 5.22 1.83 0.43
C ALA A 198 5.79 1.24 1.74
N ALA A 199 5.65 -0.06 2.03
CA ALA A 199 6.46 -0.69 3.08
C ALA A 199 7.95 -0.89 2.69
N TRP A 200 8.34 -0.35 1.52
CA TRP A 200 9.68 -0.44 0.93
C TRP A 200 10.29 0.96 0.73
N THR A 201 10.48 1.74 1.79
CA THR A 201 11.30 2.95 1.71
C THR A 201 12.28 3.00 2.87
N ARG A 202 13.48 2.47 2.59
CA ARG A 202 14.83 2.92 3.02
C ARG A 202 15.77 1.78 3.44
N ARG A 203 15.26 0.64 3.95
CA ARG A 203 16.12 -0.49 4.34
C ARG A 203 16.67 -1.37 3.19
N SER A 204 16.32 -1.13 1.92
CA SER A 204 16.75 -2.07 0.86
C SER A 204 17.95 -1.63 0.01
N ARG A 205 18.50 -0.42 0.12
CA ARG A 205 19.68 -0.06 -0.69
C ARG A 205 20.98 -0.58 -0.07
N GLY A 206 21.15 -0.41 1.25
CA GLY A 206 22.34 -0.86 1.97
C GLY A 206 22.40 -2.38 2.19
N GLU A 207 21.27 -3.02 2.50
CA GLU A 207 21.21 -4.48 2.72
C GLU A 207 21.17 -5.31 1.43
N ALA A 208 20.58 -4.81 0.35
CA ALA A 208 20.67 -5.49 -0.95
C ALA A 208 22.10 -5.52 -1.48
N ALA A 209 22.91 -4.49 -1.17
CA ALA A 209 24.34 -4.49 -1.44
C ALA A 209 25.11 -5.56 -0.64
N LYS A 210 24.62 -5.93 0.55
CA LYS A 210 25.21 -6.99 1.41
C LYS A 210 24.84 -8.41 0.96
N ARG A 211 23.85 -8.59 0.07
CA ARG A 211 23.40 -9.90 -0.45
C ARG A 211 23.12 -9.84 -1.96
N PRO A 212 24.16 -9.73 -2.81
CA PRO A 212 24.00 -9.45 -4.25
C PRO A 212 23.20 -10.51 -5.02
N ASN A 213 23.11 -11.75 -4.50
CA ASN A 213 22.43 -12.86 -5.18
C ASN A 213 20.93 -13.01 -4.85
N ARG A 214 20.39 -12.29 -3.85
CA ARG A 214 18.96 -12.41 -3.51
C ARG A 214 18.13 -11.42 -4.31
N LYS A 215 17.58 -11.86 -5.44
CA LYS A 215 16.60 -11.08 -6.22
C LYS A 215 15.46 -10.62 -5.32
N SER A 216 15.19 -9.30 -5.32
CA SER A 216 14.04 -8.68 -4.65
C SER A 216 12.71 -9.24 -5.18
N TRP A 217 11.63 -9.11 -4.41
CA TRP A 217 10.30 -9.55 -4.85
C TRP A 217 9.90 -8.91 -6.18
N LYS A 218 10.21 -7.62 -6.36
CA LYS A 218 10.07 -6.93 -7.65
C LYS A 218 10.83 -7.66 -8.75
N GLN A 219 12.14 -7.91 -8.59
CA GLN A 219 12.94 -8.61 -9.59
C GLN A 219 12.47 -10.06 -9.87
N ARG A 220 11.82 -10.71 -8.91
CA ARG A 220 11.22 -12.05 -9.10
C ARG A 220 9.91 -11.98 -9.89
N THR A 221 9.10 -10.94 -9.65
CA THR A 221 7.77 -10.79 -10.24
C THR A 221 7.74 -9.98 -11.53
N ASP A 222 8.81 -9.23 -11.82
CA ASP A 222 8.92 -8.33 -12.96
C ASP A 222 8.70 -9.07 -14.30
N MET A 223 9.19 -10.30 -14.43
CA MET A 223 8.97 -11.12 -15.65
C MET A 223 7.50 -11.49 -15.90
N TYR A 224 6.63 -11.44 -14.89
CA TYR A 224 5.21 -11.73 -15.04
C TYR A 224 4.40 -10.45 -15.25
N MET A 225 4.86 -9.32 -14.71
CA MET A 225 4.22 -8.02 -14.86
C MET A 225 4.60 -7.34 -16.18
N ARG A 226 5.83 -7.58 -16.66
CA ARG A 226 6.37 -7.09 -17.93
C ARG A 226 6.90 -8.27 -18.75
N PRO A 227 6.00 -9.14 -19.24
CA PRO A 227 6.39 -10.41 -19.84
C PRO A 227 7.11 -10.26 -21.17
N PHE A 228 6.88 -9.19 -21.92
CA PHE A 228 7.50 -8.96 -23.22
C PHE A 228 8.55 -7.86 -23.15
N LEU A 229 9.76 -8.16 -23.63
CA LEU A 229 10.89 -7.24 -23.65
C LEU A 229 11.36 -6.99 -25.07
N LEU A 230 11.34 -5.72 -25.47
CA LEU A 230 11.96 -5.25 -26.70
C LEU A 230 13.48 -5.11 -26.48
N ASN A 231 14.26 -5.71 -27.38
CA ASN A 231 15.70 -5.50 -27.47
C ASN A 231 16.01 -4.94 -28.87
N VAL A 232 16.63 -3.76 -28.92
CA VAL A 232 17.08 -3.13 -30.16
C VAL A 232 18.60 -3.10 -30.17
N PHE A 233 19.19 -3.62 -31.23
CA PHE A 233 20.63 -3.65 -31.44
C PHE A 233 20.99 -2.86 -32.70
N PHE A 234 21.83 -1.85 -32.52
CA PHE A 234 22.36 -1.02 -33.60
C PHE A 234 23.80 -1.44 -33.90
N SER A 235 24.02 -1.93 -35.11
CA SER A 235 25.35 -2.15 -35.66
C SER A 235 25.70 -1.04 -36.66
N LYS A 236 26.98 -0.94 -37.03
CA LYS A 236 27.41 -0.09 -38.15
C LYS A 236 26.86 -0.54 -39.51
N ARG A 237 26.32 -1.77 -39.60
CA ARG A 237 25.88 -2.39 -40.86
C ARG A 237 24.39 -2.72 -40.93
N PHE A 238 23.71 -2.84 -39.81
CA PHE A 238 22.30 -3.24 -39.76
C PHE A 238 21.66 -2.86 -38.41
N ILE A 239 20.34 -2.88 -38.39
CA ILE A 239 19.50 -2.69 -37.21
C ILE A 239 18.78 -4.01 -36.96
N HIS A 240 18.77 -4.47 -35.71
CA HIS A 240 18.12 -5.72 -35.32
C HIS A 240 17.26 -5.49 -34.07
N ALA A 241 15.95 -5.68 -34.20
CA ALA A 241 14.99 -5.62 -33.12
C ALA A 241 14.40 -7.01 -32.86
N LYS A 242 14.25 -7.38 -31.59
CA LYS A 242 13.55 -8.61 -31.19
C LYS A 242 12.70 -8.40 -29.95
N VAL A 243 11.54 -9.07 -29.90
CA VAL A 243 10.70 -9.14 -28.72
C VAL A 243 10.85 -10.52 -28.09
N MET A 244 11.19 -10.55 -26.81
CA MET A 244 11.41 -11.76 -26.04
C MET A 244 10.34 -11.91 -24.96
N HIS A 245 9.80 -13.11 -24.78
CA HIS A 245 9.00 -13.43 -23.61
C HIS A 245 9.92 -13.81 -22.43
N ARG A 246 9.95 -12.99 -21.37
CA ARG A 246 10.85 -13.13 -20.23
C ARG A 246 10.65 -14.44 -19.46
N GLY A 247 9.40 -14.89 -19.31
CA GLY A 247 9.08 -16.10 -18.54
C GLY A 247 9.54 -17.40 -19.21
N THR A 248 9.41 -17.51 -20.52
CA THR A 248 9.78 -18.73 -21.29
C THR A 248 11.10 -18.59 -22.06
N SER A 249 11.73 -17.41 -22.04
CA SER A 249 12.91 -17.08 -22.84
C SER A 249 12.73 -17.30 -24.35
N LYS A 250 11.48 -17.32 -24.84
CA LYS A 250 11.15 -17.52 -26.26
C LYS A 250 11.18 -16.19 -27.02
N VAL A 251 11.75 -16.19 -28.22
CA VAL A 251 11.66 -15.08 -29.16
C VAL A 251 10.25 -15.09 -29.77
N ILE A 252 9.53 -13.98 -29.65
CA ILE A 252 8.16 -13.85 -30.18
C ILE A 252 8.19 -13.27 -31.58
N SER A 253 8.90 -12.17 -31.76
CA SER A 253 9.02 -11.49 -33.05
C SER A 253 10.44 -10.95 -33.24
N VAL A 254 10.88 -10.87 -34.49
CA VAL A 254 12.20 -10.35 -34.90
C VAL A 254 12.02 -9.48 -36.12
N ALA A 255 12.76 -8.39 -36.21
CA ALA A 255 12.86 -7.55 -37.41
C ALA A 255 14.33 -7.13 -37.59
N THR A 256 14.88 -7.30 -38.78
CA THR A 256 16.28 -6.98 -39.06
C THR A 256 16.46 -6.43 -40.46
N THR A 257 17.23 -5.35 -40.60
CA THR A 257 17.55 -4.79 -41.93
C THR A 257 18.51 -5.68 -42.72
N ASN A 258 19.11 -6.70 -42.09
CA ASN A 258 19.91 -7.73 -42.76
C ASN A 258 19.06 -8.84 -43.41
N ALA A 259 17.73 -8.82 -43.26
CA ALA A 259 16.85 -9.77 -43.94
C ALA A 259 16.93 -9.54 -45.47
N LYS A 260 16.90 -10.63 -46.26
CA LYS A 260 17.05 -10.57 -47.73
C LYS A 260 16.10 -9.55 -48.38
N ASP A 261 14.86 -9.52 -47.92
CA ASP A 261 13.81 -8.68 -48.48
C ASP A 261 14.06 -7.19 -48.20
N LEU A 262 14.45 -6.86 -46.97
CA LEU A 262 14.75 -5.48 -46.56
C LEU A 262 16.09 -4.98 -47.08
N ARG A 263 17.07 -5.87 -47.22
CA ARG A 263 18.42 -5.53 -47.68
C ARG A 263 18.42 -5.02 -49.12
N ASN A 264 17.53 -5.53 -49.96
CA ASN A 264 17.40 -5.13 -51.35
C ASN A 264 16.41 -3.97 -51.56
N ALA A 265 15.45 -3.81 -50.64
CA ALA A 265 14.42 -2.78 -50.74
C ALA A 265 14.84 -1.42 -50.15
N LEU A 266 15.75 -1.41 -49.17
CA LEU A 266 16.16 -0.18 -48.48
C LEU A 266 17.42 0.43 -49.14
N PRO A 267 17.44 1.76 -49.38
CA PRO A 267 18.62 2.44 -49.90
C PRO A 267 19.79 2.46 -48.90
N SER A 268 19.49 2.45 -47.60
CA SER A 268 20.45 2.32 -46.51
C SER A 268 19.87 1.47 -45.40
N LEU A 269 20.72 0.68 -44.75
CA LEU A 269 20.33 -0.29 -43.72
C LEU A 269 20.39 0.28 -42.30
N THR A 270 20.85 1.52 -42.15
CA THR A 270 21.10 2.16 -40.85
C THR A 270 20.55 3.58 -40.71
N ASP A 271 19.89 4.10 -41.74
CA ASP A 271 19.31 5.44 -41.74
C ASP A 271 18.01 5.50 -40.93
N ASP A 272 17.52 6.72 -40.68
CA ASP A 272 16.29 6.96 -39.94
C ASP A 272 15.07 6.31 -40.59
N ASN A 273 15.05 6.21 -41.93
CA ASN A 273 14.01 5.46 -42.64
C ASN A 273 14.06 3.95 -42.31
N ALA A 274 15.26 3.38 -42.20
CA ALA A 274 15.43 1.98 -41.81
C ALA A 274 14.96 1.75 -40.36
N CYS A 275 15.18 2.70 -39.46
CA CYS A 275 14.62 2.68 -38.10
C CYS A 275 13.08 2.63 -38.09
N ARG A 276 12.42 3.47 -38.91
CA ARG A 276 10.96 3.47 -39.05
C ARG A 276 10.43 2.15 -39.61
N VAL A 277 11.07 1.62 -40.66
CA VAL A 277 10.66 0.34 -41.26
C VAL A 277 10.81 -0.81 -40.26
N VAL A 278 11.90 -0.86 -39.50
CA VAL A 278 12.08 -1.86 -38.44
C VAL A 278 11.03 -1.71 -37.34
N GLY A 279 10.76 -0.48 -36.89
CA GLY A 279 9.76 -0.19 -35.85
C GLY A 279 8.34 -0.61 -36.26
N LYS A 280 7.95 -0.35 -37.51
CA LYS A 280 6.66 -0.79 -38.05
C LYS A 280 6.59 -2.32 -38.16
N LEU A 281 7.60 -2.95 -38.74
CA LEU A 281 7.63 -4.39 -38.98
C LEU A 281 7.63 -5.20 -37.67
N ILE A 282 8.37 -4.76 -36.65
CA ILE A 282 8.36 -5.44 -35.36
C ILE A 282 7.01 -5.29 -34.66
N ALA A 283 6.34 -4.15 -34.81
CA ALA A 283 5.02 -3.93 -34.24
C ALA A 283 3.96 -4.82 -34.90
N GLU A 284 3.94 -4.89 -36.22
CA GLU A 284 3.04 -5.77 -36.99
C GLU A 284 3.23 -7.24 -36.60
N ARG A 285 4.47 -7.73 -36.63
CA ARG A 285 4.79 -9.13 -36.23
C ARG A 285 4.47 -9.43 -34.76
N SER A 286 4.54 -8.43 -33.89
CA SER A 286 4.17 -8.61 -32.49
C SER A 286 2.65 -8.70 -32.32
N LYS A 287 1.88 -7.90 -33.08
CA LYS A 287 0.42 -7.99 -33.11
C LYS A 287 -0.08 -9.30 -33.70
N GLU A 288 0.56 -9.81 -34.75
CA GLU A 288 0.27 -11.15 -35.31
C GLU A 288 0.47 -12.28 -34.29
N ALA A 289 1.32 -12.04 -33.27
CA ALA A 289 1.56 -12.95 -32.16
C ALA A 289 0.77 -12.59 -30.89
N ASP A 290 -0.30 -11.78 -31.00
CA ASP A 290 -1.15 -11.29 -29.92
C ASP A 290 -0.42 -10.48 -28.82
N VAL A 291 0.69 -9.83 -29.17
CA VAL A 291 1.46 -8.96 -28.26
C VAL A 291 1.18 -7.49 -28.56
N PHE A 292 0.33 -6.88 -27.72
CA PHE A 292 -0.06 -5.47 -27.82
C PHE A 292 0.66 -4.56 -26.82
N ALA A 293 1.36 -5.14 -25.83
CA ALA A 293 2.11 -4.40 -24.82
C ALA A 293 3.49 -5.02 -24.58
N MET A 294 4.51 -4.17 -24.46
CA MET A 294 5.89 -4.59 -24.20
C MET A 294 6.67 -3.58 -23.36
N SER A 295 7.81 -3.99 -22.83
CA SER A 295 8.72 -3.15 -22.05
C SER A 295 10.02 -2.93 -22.80
N TYR A 296 10.68 -1.80 -22.57
CA TYR A 296 12.05 -1.53 -23.04
C TYR A 296 12.88 -1.08 -21.85
N GLU A 297 14.05 -1.70 -21.66
CA GLU A 297 14.97 -1.37 -20.58
C GLU A 297 16.25 -0.78 -21.17
N PRO A 298 16.50 0.53 -20.99
CA PRO A 298 17.73 1.15 -21.45
C PRO A 298 18.93 0.64 -20.63
N ASN A 299 20.08 0.49 -21.30
CA ASN A 299 21.32 0.17 -20.61
C ASN A 299 21.78 1.32 -19.70
N LYS A 300 22.72 1.04 -18.79
CA LYS A 300 23.34 2.08 -17.94
C LYS A 300 23.95 3.16 -18.84
N ASN A 301 23.39 4.37 -18.80
CA ASN A 301 23.75 5.56 -19.59
C ASN A 301 23.22 5.61 -21.04
N GLU A 302 22.33 4.71 -21.44
CA GLU A 302 21.66 4.78 -22.75
C GLU A 302 20.51 5.80 -22.69
N ARG A 303 20.59 6.85 -23.52
CA ARG A 303 19.50 7.83 -23.68
C ARG A 303 18.58 7.39 -24.79
N ILE A 304 17.27 7.56 -24.58
CA ILE A 304 16.24 7.30 -25.59
C ILE A 304 16.16 8.54 -26.51
N GLU A 305 17.16 8.69 -27.37
CA GLU A 305 17.30 9.80 -28.30
C GLU A 305 17.79 9.29 -29.67
N GLY A 306 17.63 10.09 -30.72
CA GLY A 306 18.06 9.76 -32.07
C GLY A 306 17.42 8.49 -32.62
N ARG A 307 18.23 7.59 -33.18
CA ARG A 307 17.77 6.36 -33.86
C ARG A 307 16.92 5.45 -32.97
N LEU A 308 17.27 5.34 -31.70
CA LEU A 308 16.51 4.52 -30.74
C LEU A 308 15.14 5.15 -30.45
N GLY A 309 15.08 6.47 -30.31
CA GLY A 309 13.82 7.21 -30.16
C GLY A 309 12.88 6.97 -31.34
N ILE A 310 13.40 7.09 -32.57
CA ILE A 310 12.63 6.85 -33.81
C ILE A 310 12.00 5.46 -33.82
N VAL A 311 12.75 4.41 -33.46
CA VAL A 311 12.21 3.04 -33.40
C VAL A 311 11.09 2.93 -32.37
N ILE A 312 11.28 3.45 -31.16
CA ILE A 312 10.31 3.37 -30.07
C ILE A 312 9.04 4.16 -30.41
N ASP A 313 9.18 5.36 -30.96
CA ASP A 313 8.06 6.21 -31.34
C ASP A 313 7.26 5.58 -32.48
N THR A 314 7.93 5.02 -33.49
CA THR A 314 7.23 4.27 -34.57
C THR A 314 6.46 3.07 -34.02
N ILE A 315 7.00 2.34 -33.03
CA ILE A 315 6.30 1.21 -32.39
C ILE A 315 5.04 1.68 -31.65
N LYS A 316 5.12 2.82 -30.94
CA LYS A 316 3.98 3.44 -30.27
C LYS A 316 2.90 3.89 -31.26
N GLU A 317 3.31 4.59 -32.32
CA GLU A 317 2.44 5.03 -33.42
C GLU A 317 1.76 3.84 -34.10
N SER A 318 2.47 2.71 -34.20
CA SER A 318 1.93 1.46 -34.72
C SER A 318 0.99 0.75 -33.73
N GLY A 319 0.65 1.34 -32.58
CA GLY A 319 -0.37 0.86 -31.66
C GLY A 319 0.09 -0.18 -30.64
N ILE A 320 1.38 -0.21 -30.29
CA ILE A 320 1.90 -1.00 -29.17
C ILE A 320 2.12 -0.10 -27.95
N ILE A 321 1.67 -0.58 -26.79
CA ILE A 321 1.78 0.14 -25.53
C ILE A 321 3.08 -0.24 -24.82
N PHE A 322 3.85 0.76 -24.37
CA PHE A 322 5.02 0.53 -23.52
C PHE A 322 4.65 0.58 -22.03
N VAL A 323 5.05 -0.45 -21.28
CA VAL A 323 4.77 -0.65 -19.83
C VAL A 323 6.02 -0.82 -18.98
#